data_AF-A0A8J4FJ35-F1
#
_entry.id   AF-A0A8J4FJ35-F1
#
_cell.length_a   1.000
_cell.length_b   1.000
_cell.length_c   1.000
_cell.angle_alpha   90.00
_cell.angle_beta   90.00
_cell.angle_gamma   90.00
#
_symmetry.space_group_name_H-M   'P 1'
#
loop_
_entity.id
_entity.type
_entity.pdbx_description
1 polymer ?
#
loop_
_entity_poly.entity_id
_entity_poly.type
_entity_poly.pdbx_seq_one_letter_code
_entity_poly.pdbx_strand_id
1 'polypeptide(L)'
;MSTAGPSGKPGTSRSQGQVTGHGMGFPLPPPPPSSSFKYKYAGSLQEDHREPIFCVTFNNFDLAHRDVFATVGQHRATIYQLLPGGEFELLQVYEDADVSVDAG
;
A
#
# COMPACT_ATOMS: atom_id res chain seq x y z
N MET A 1 13.48 -59.48 -30.72
CA MET A 1 14.58 -59.82 -29.80
C MET A 1 14.24 -59.25 -28.42
N SER A 2 14.69 -59.92 -27.37
CA SER A 2 14.11 -59.90 -26.03
C SER A 2 14.73 -58.89 -25.05
N THR A 3 13.98 -58.63 -23.97
CA THR A 3 14.36 -58.21 -22.60
C THR A 3 14.66 -56.75 -22.21
N ALA A 4 14.07 -56.40 -21.05
CA ALA A 4 14.70 -55.81 -19.85
C ALA A 4 14.17 -54.43 -19.37
N GLY A 5 13.29 -54.48 -18.35
CA GLY A 5 13.47 -53.92 -16.99
C GLY A 5 13.66 -52.40 -16.76
N PRO A 6 12.98 -51.79 -15.76
CA PRO A 6 13.11 -50.37 -15.43
C PRO A 6 14.26 -50.09 -14.44
N SER A 7 14.91 -48.93 -14.58
CA SER A 7 15.89 -48.42 -13.61
C SER A 7 15.50 -47.01 -13.15
N GLY A 8 14.79 -46.97 -12.01
CA GLY A 8 14.53 -45.74 -11.26
C GLY A 8 15.81 -45.18 -10.65
N LYS A 9 16.00 -43.86 -10.76
CA LYS A 9 17.14 -43.17 -10.14
C LYS A 9 16.86 -42.85 -8.66
N PRO A 10 17.90 -42.80 -7.80
CA PRO A 10 17.75 -42.70 -6.35
C PRO A 10 17.38 -41.28 -5.89
N GLY A 11 16.66 -41.22 -4.78
CA GLY A 11 16.17 -39.98 -4.18
C GLY A 11 17.23 -39.12 -3.50
N THR A 12 16.88 -37.86 -3.35
CA THR A 12 17.50 -36.89 -2.45
C THR A 12 16.40 -36.25 -1.61
N SER A 13 15.88 -37.01 -0.64
CA SER A 13 15.11 -36.41 0.45
C SER A 13 16.11 -35.75 1.39
N ARG A 14 16.16 -34.41 1.38
CA ARG A 14 16.86 -33.62 2.40
C ARG A 14 16.22 -33.94 3.76
N SER A 15 16.98 -34.59 4.62
CA SER A 15 16.64 -34.75 6.04
C SER A 15 16.70 -33.37 6.71
N GLN A 16 15.54 -32.77 6.99
CA GLN A 16 15.48 -31.78 8.07
C GLN A 16 15.65 -32.54 9.38
N GLY A 17 16.83 -32.41 9.99
CA GLY A 17 17.08 -32.85 11.35
C GLY A 17 16.17 -32.09 12.30
N GLN A 18 15.22 -32.80 12.92
CA GLN A 18 14.43 -32.31 14.03
C GLN A 18 15.30 -32.34 15.28
N VAL A 19 15.82 -31.18 15.69
CA VAL A 19 16.51 -31.03 16.98
C VAL A 19 15.44 -30.88 18.06
N THR A 20 15.16 -31.95 18.80
CA THR A 20 14.27 -31.95 19.97
C THR A 20 15.04 -31.40 21.19
N GLY A 21 14.97 -30.10 21.42
CA GLY A 21 15.32 -29.50 22.71
C GLY A 21 14.14 -29.58 23.66
N HIS A 22 14.26 -30.41 24.70
CA HIS A 22 13.28 -30.48 25.80
C HIS A 22 13.46 -29.26 26.73
N GLY A 23 12.64 -28.22 26.51
CA GLY A 23 12.48 -27.07 27.41
C GLY A 23 11.00 -26.89 27.74
N MET A 24 10.69 -26.73 29.03
CA MET A 24 9.36 -26.60 29.65
C MET A 24 8.26 -26.00 28.73
N GLY A 25 7.22 -26.80 28.45
CA GLY A 25 6.15 -26.49 27.51
C GLY A 25 5.12 -25.49 28.03
N PHE A 26 5.42 -24.20 27.89
CA PHE A 26 4.36 -23.19 27.85
C PHE A 26 3.81 -23.12 26.42
N PRO A 27 2.49 -23.25 26.20
CA PRO A 27 1.92 -23.06 24.88
C PRO A 27 2.22 -21.62 24.41
N LEU A 28 2.76 -21.49 23.20
CA LEU A 28 2.95 -20.19 22.57
C LEU A 28 1.59 -19.49 22.50
N PRO A 29 1.52 -18.17 22.79
CA PRO A 29 0.28 -17.43 22.57
C PRO A 29 -0.14 -17.57 21.11
N PRO A 30 -1.46 -17.57 20.82
CA PRO A 30 -1.92 -17.63 19.44
C PRO A 30 -1.27 -16.48 18.64
N PRO A 31 -0.90 -16.72 17.37
CA PRO A 31 -0.40 -15.65 16.54
C PRO A 31 -1.46 -14.53 16.50
N PRO A 32 -1.03 -13.26 16.46
CA PRO A 32 -1.97 -12.16 16.31
C PRO A 32 -2.84 -12.41 15.07
N PRO A 33 -4.12 -12.03 15.10
CA PRO A 33 -5.01 -12.20 13.95
C PRO A 33 -4.35 -11.58 12.73
N SER A 34 -4.23 -12.36 11.65
CA SER A 34 -3.74 -11.82 10.39
C SER A 34 -4.72 -10.75 9.91
N SER A 35 -4.23 -9.53 9.71
CA SER A 35 -5.06 -8.45 9.20
C SER A 35 -5.36 -8.73 7.72
N SER A 36 -6.46 -9.44 7.44
CA SER A 36 -6.89 -9.70 6.06
C SER A 36 -7.63 -8.51 5.47
N PHE A 37 -6.96 -7.35 5.40
CA PHE A 37 -7.49 -6.22 4.66
C PHE A 37 -7.58 -6.61 3.18
N LYS A 38 -8.78 -6.53 2.61
CA LYS A 38 -9.03 -6.70 1.18
C LYS A 38 -9.24 -5.31 0.58
N TYR A 39 -8.37 -4.92 -0.34
CA TYR A 39 -8.49 -3.66 -1.07
C TYR A 39 -8.99 -3.93 -2.48
N LYS A 40 -9.82 -3.02 -3.01
CA LYS A 40 -10.29 -3.01 -4.39
C LYS A 40 -10.05 -1.62 -4.96
N TYR A 41 -9.49 -1.55 -6.18
CA TYR A 41 -9.41 -0.28 -6.91
C TYR A 41 -10.81 0.31 -7.11
N ALA A 42 -10.96 1.59 -6.80
CA ALA A 42 -12.23 2.31 -6.88
C ALA A 42 -12.20 3.44 -7.91
N GLY A 43 -11.10 4.20 -7.96
CA GLY A 43 -10.94 5.30 -8.92
C GLY A 43 -9.52 5.88 -8.90
N SER A 44 -9.28 6.80 -9.82
CA SER A 44 -8.06 7.61 -9.90
C SER A 44 -8.39 8.97 -10.52
N LEU A 45 -7.55 9.96 -10.20
CA LEU A 45 -7.60 11.30 -10.75
C LEU A 45 -6.19 11.70 -11.16
N GLN A 46 -6.06 12.49 -12.22
CA GLN A 46 -4.83 13.16 -12.61
C GLN A 46 -5.03 14.66 -12.46
N GLU A 47 -4.19 15.32 -11.66
CA GLU A 47 -4.23 16.78 -11.54
C GLU A 47 -3.81 17.44 -12.86
N ASP A 48 -4.45 18.56 -13.20
CA ASP A 48 -4.33 19.27 -14.48
C ASP A 48 -2.93 19.87 -14.73
N HIS A 49 -2.19 20.20 -13.67
CA HIS A 49 -0.82 20.70 -13.76
C HIS A 49 0.19 19.66 -14.26
N ARG A 50 -0.14 18.36 -14.24
CA ARG A 50 0.69 17.25 -14.74
C ARG A 50 2.11 17.15 -14.15
N GLU A 51 2.31 17.77 -12.99
CA GLU A 51 3.56 17.68 -12.21
C GLU A 51 3.50 16.53 -11.18
N PRO A 52 4.64 16.03 -10.69
CA PRO A 52 4.67 14.98 -9.68
C PRO A 52 3.98 15.39 -8.36
N ILE A 53 3.24 14.45 -7.77
CA ILE A 53 2.70 14.57 -6.42
C ILE A 53 3.70 13.95 -5.44
N PHE A 54 4.21 14.76 -4.52
CA PHE A 54 5.21 14.33 -3.54
C PHE A 54 4.61 13.94 -2.20
N CYS A 55 3.42 14.45 -1.88
CA CYS A 55 2.76 14.19 -0.61
C CYS A 55 1.26 13.98 -0.79
N VAL A 56 0.70 13.07 0.02
CA VAL A 56 -0.73 12.90 0.23
C VAL A 56 -0.99 12.63 1.71
N THR A 57 -2.00 13.27 2.29
CA THR A 57 -2.42 13.00 3.68
C THR A 57 -3.92 13.16 3.87
N PHE A 58 -4.53 12.26 4.62
CA PHE A 58 -5.92 12.41 5.05
C PHE A 58 -6.02 13.36 6.25
N ASN A 59 -7.22 13.90 6.48
CA ASN A 59 -7.52 14.60 7.72
C ASN A 59 -7.67 13.61 8.87
N ASN A 60 -6.64 13.52 9.71
CA ASN A 60 -6.64 12.67 10.90
C ASN A 60 -7.17 13.37 12.16
N PHE A 61 -7.47 14.68 12.10
CA PHE A 61 -7.84 15.49 13.26
C PHE A 61 -9.35 15.55 13.47
N ASP A 62 -10.14 15.59 12.40
CA ASP A 62 -11.60 15.65 12.47
C ASP A 62 -12.24 14.36 11.94
N LEU A 63 -12.97 13.67 12.83
CA LEU A 63 -13.68 12.43 12.51
C LEU A 63 -14.83 12.63 11.51
N ALA A 64 -15.40 13.82 11.44
CA ALA A 64 -16.49 14.13 10.51
C ALA A 64 -15.99 14.31 9.06
N HIS A 65 -14.70 14.58 8.88
CA HIS A 65 -14.08 14.92 7.59
C HIS A 65 -12.91 14.00 7.25
N ARG A 66 -12.94 12.73 7.67
CA ARG A 66 -11.84 11.77 7.41
C ARG A 66 -11.71 11.37 5.94
N ASP A 67 -12.73 11.64 5.15
CA ASP A 67 -12.79 11.50 3.71
C ASP A 67 -12.13 12.68 2.99
N VAL A 68 -11.77 13.75 3.70
CA VAL A 68 -10.98 14.87 3.17
C VAL A 68 -9.50 14.53 3.20
N PHE A 69 -8.80 14.79 2.11
CA PHE A 69 -7.35 14.63 2.00
C PHE A 69 -6.72 15.77 1.19
N ALA A 70 -5.43 15.98 1.41
CA ALA A 70 -4.63 16.94 0.67
C ALA A 70 -3.58 16.23 -0.18
N THR A 71 -3.34 16.73 -1.40
CA THR A 71 -2.15 16.43 -2.20
C THR A 71 -1.24 17.65 -2.24
N VAL A 72 0.07 17.44 -2.33
CA VAL A 72 1.04 18.51 -2.57
C VAL A 72 2.00 18.08 -3.67
N GLY A 73 2.13 18.94 -4.68
CA GLY A 73 3.02 18.80 -5.82
C GLY A 73 3.43 20.17 -6.33
N GLN A 74 4.70 20.34 -6.68
CA GLN A 74 5.24 21.62 -7.15
C GLN A 74 4.99 22.77 -6.11
N HIS A 75 4.32 23.87 -6.46
CA HIS A 75 3.91 24.97 -5.57
C HIS A 75 2.41 24.91 -5.24
N ARG A 76 1.76 23.78 -5.54
CA ARG A 76 0.32 23.59 -5.40
C ARG A 76 0.00 22.63 -4.25
N ALA A 77 -0.95 23.02 -3.42
CA ALA A 77 -1.63 22.15 -2.47
C ALA A 77 -3.12 22.07 -2.84
N THR A 78 -3.61 20.86 -3.06
CA THR A 78 -5.00 20.63 -3.46
C THR A 78 -5.74 19.85 -2.37
N ILE A 79 -6.95 20.29 -2.03
CA ILE A 79 -7.82 19.64 -1.04
C ILE A 79 -8.98 18.97 -1.76
N TYR A 80 -9.17 17.69 -1.49
CA TYR A 80 -10.22 16.86 -2.07
C TYR A 80 -11.10 16.24 -0.98
N GLN A 81 -12.36 15.96 -1.32
CA GLN A 81 -13.22 15.03 -0.60
C GLN A 81 -13.37 13.73 -1.40
N LEU A 82 -13.13 12.59 -0.76
CA LEU A 82 -13.35 11.28 -1.34
C LEU A 82 -14.81 10.87 -1.19
N LEU A 83 -15.52 10.76 -2.30
CA LEU A 83 -16.93 10.38 -2.33
C LEU A 83 -17.10 8.85 -2.35
N PRO A 84 -18.29 8.34 -1.96
CA PRO A 84 -18.61 6.92 -2.12
C PRO A 84 -18.44 6.46 -3.58
N GLY A 85 -17.81 5.31 -3.77
CA GLY A 85 -17.55 4.75 -5.11
C GLY A 85 -16.15 5.02 -5.67
N GLY A 86 -15.36 5.87 -5.01
CA GLY A 86 -13.99 6.19 -5.45
C GLY A 86 -13.91 7.43 -6.34
N GLU A 87 -14.95 8.27 -6.33
CA GLU A 87 -14.97 9.57 -6.98
C GLU A 87 -14.33 10.64 -6.08
N PHE A 88 -13.85 11.71 -6.69
CA PHE A 88 -13.13 12.79 -6.00
C PHE A 88 -13.82 14.12 -6.26
N GLU A 89 -14.18 14.83 -5.20
CA GLU A 89 -14.66 16.21 -5.28
C GLU A 89 -13.51 17.17 -4.95
N LEU A 90 -13.22 18.10 -5.87
CA LEU A 90 -12.25 19.16 -5.64
C LEU A 90 -12.85 20.22 -4.72
N LEU A 91 -12.30 20.39 -3.51
CA LEU A 91 -12.77 21.42 -2.58
C LEU A 91 -12.00 22.72 -2.75
N GLN A 92 -10.69 22.65 -2.91
CA GLN A 92 -9.85 23.83 -2.93
C GLN A 92 -8.49 23.58 -3.57
N VAL A 93 -7.95 24.61 -4.21
CA VAL A 93 -6.58 24.64 -4.75
C VAL A 93 -5.88 25.86 -4.16
N TYR A 94 -4.70 25.66 -3.59
CA TYR A 94 -3.79 26.72 -3.21
C TYR A 94 -2.55 26.64 -4.08
N GLU A 95 -2.22 27.73 -4.75
CA GLU A 95 -0.96 27.88 -5.48
C GLU A 95 -0.18 29.04 -4.86
N ASP A 96 1.11 28.83 -4.63
CA ASP A 96 2.00 29.95 -4.32
C ASP A 96 2.18 30.79 -5.59
N ALA A 97 1.73 32.04 -5.55
CA ALA A 97 1.91 32.95 -6.66
C ALA A 97 3.33 33.50 -6.63
N ASP A 98 4.13 33.19 -7.65
CA ASP A 98 5.37 33.92 -7.89
C ASP A 98 5.01 35.38 -8.15
N VAL A 99 5.16 36.23 -7.13
CA VAL A 99 5.10 37.69 -7.28
C VAL A 99 6.37 38.10 -7.99
N SER A 100 6.44 37.90 -9.31
CA SER A 100 7.43 38.59 -10.12
C SER A 100 7.10 40.07 -10.01
N VAL A 101 7.81 40.77 -9.12
CA VAL A 101 7.83 42.22 -9.07
C VAL A 101 8.28 42.66 -10.46
N ASP A 102 7.33 43.16 -11.24
CA ASP A 102 7.61 43.76 -12.54
C ASP A 102 8.52 44.96 -12.25
N ALA A 103 9.83 44.75 -12.43
CA ALA A 103 10.83 45.78 -12.26
C ALA A 103 10.67 46.76 -13.43
N GLY A 104 9.84 47.78 -13.20
CA GLY A 104 9.69 48.94 -14.07
C GLY A 104 10.96 49.78 -14.18
#